data_AF-A0A2A4U6N7-F1
#
_entry.id   AF-A0A2A4U6N7-F1
#
_cell.length_a   1.000
_cell.length_b   1.000
_cell.length_c   1.000
_cell.angle_alpha   90.00
_cell.angle_beta   90.00
_cell.angle_gamma   90.00
#
_symmetry.space_group_name_H-M   'P 1'
#
loop_
_entity.id
_entity.type
_entity.pdbx_description
1 polymer ?
#
loop_
_entity_poly.entity_id
_entity_poly.type
_entity_poly.pdbx_seq_one_letter_code
_entity_poly.pdbx_strand_id
1 'polypeptide(L)'
;MPRALKVLLVLVLIGTTAVVAAFFNLKAKAEQAGPHLVNTRVHIKAGSGLKSIAAVLQSQGVISNATQFGLWARLTGQHTKLQAGEFEILAGASINDILTFLERGETVVRKLTLAEGLTVTEMLIMIQDAEGLTGRVSNIPDDGMMLPETYHYSWGDKREELVSRMVNAMSDLIVDQWQNRPKNFILETPEQLLTLASIVEKETGIASERPQVAAVFLNRLKKGMRLQSDPTVVFAITMGQGLWAGL
;
A
#
# COMPACT_ATOMS: atom_id res chain seq x y z
N MET A 1 57.34 -38.01 -6.05
CA MET A 1 56.73 -36.66 -6.08
C MET A 1 57.77 -35.63 -5.69
N PRO A 2 57.97 -34.57 -6.49
CA PRO A 2 58.90 -33.49 -6.12
C PRO A 2 58.43 -32.84 -4.81
N ARG A 3 59.36 -32.49 -3.92
CA ARG A 3 59.05 -31.88 -2.61
C ARG A 3 58.13 -30.66 -2.73
N ALA A 4 58.28 -29.89 -3.81
CA ALA A 4 57.42 -28.76 -4.17
C ALA A 4 55.93 -29.14 -4.34
N LEU A 5 55.62 -30.29 -4.94
CA LEU A 5 54.24 -30.74 -5.14
C LEU A 5 53.56 -31.14 -3.81
N LYS A 6 54.32 -31.72 -2.88
CA LYS A 6 53.82 -32.03 -1.53
C LYS A 6 53.51 -30.75 -0.75
N VAL A 7 54.38 -29.74 -0.83
CA VAL A 7 54.17 -28.43 -0.22
C VAL A 7 52.95 -27.72 -0.82
N LEU A 8 52.81 -27.75 -2.15
CA LEU A 8 51.64 -27.20 -2.85
C LEU A 8 50.33 -27.87 -2.41
N LEU A 9 50.31 -29.21 -2.35
CA LEU A 9 49.13 -29.97 -1.90
C LEU A 9 48.75 -29.66 -0.44
N VAL A 10 49.74 -29.51 0.44
CA VAL A 10 49.51 -29.12 1.84
C VAL A 10 48.97 -27.69 1.92
N LEU A 11 49.51 -26.74 1.14
CA LEU A 11 49.00 -25.37 1.10
C LEU A 11 47.57 -25.29 0.56
N VAL A 12 47.26 -26.07 -0.48
CA VAL A 12 45.89 -26.17 -1.03
C VAL A 12 44.96 -26.77 0.02
N LEU A 13 45.35 -27.84 0.72
CA LEU A 13 44.54 -28.47 1.76
C LEU A 13 44.30 -27.52 2.96
N ILE A 14 45.30 -26.76 3.38
CA ILE A 14 45.15 -25.73 4.42
C ILE A 14 44.22 -24.62 3.93
N GLY A 15 44.36 -24.19 2.68
CA GLY A 15 43.48 -23.19 2.06
C GLY A 15 42.03 -23.66 2.00
N THR A 16 41.76 -24.89 1.54
CA THR A 16 40.40 -25.42 1.46
C THR A 16 39.78 -25.63 2.84
N THR A 17 40.53 -26.16 3.81
CA THR A 17 40.04 -26.31 5.19
C THR A 17 39.74 -24.97 5.84
N ALA A 18 40.56 -23.94 5.61
CA ALA A 18 40.28 -22.58 6.07
C ALA A 18 39.00 -22.00 5.44
N VAL A 19 38.79 -22.19 4.13
CA VAL A 19 37.58 -21.73 3.43
C VAL A 19 36.33 -22.46 3.96
N VAL A 20 36.42 -23.78 4.15
CA VAL A 20 35.33 -24.60 4.68
C VAL A 20 35.00 -24.18 6.12
N ALA A 21 36.00 -24.00 6.98
CA ALA A 21 35.79 -23.54 8.35
C ALA A 21 35.17 -22.13 8.39
N ALA A 22 35.62 -21.21 7.53
CA ALA A 22 35.04 -19.88 7.41
C ALA A 22 33.57 -19.93 6.95
N PHE A 23 33.25 -20.78 5.99
CA PHE A 23 31.87 -21.00 5.53
C PHE A 23 30.97 -21.52 6.66
N PHE A 24 31.40 -22.55 7.39
CA PHE A 24 30.64 -23.09 8.52
C PHE A 24 30.47 -22.06 9.65
N ASN A 25 31.48 -21.24 9.94
CA ASN A 25 31.35 -20.17 10.93
C ASN A 25 30.33 -19.11 10.51
N LEU A 26 30.35 -18.71 9.23
CA LEU A 26 29.41 -17.73 8.69
C LEU A 26 27.99 -18.27 8.66
N LYS A 27 27.81 -19.54 8.26
CA LYS A 27 26.52 -20.24 8.32
C LYS A 27 25.98 -20.29 9.74
N ALA A 28 26.80 -20.70 10.71
CA ALA A 28 26.39 -20.78 12.11
C ALA A 28 25.97 -19.40 12.66
N LYS A 29 26.63 -18.31 12.24
CA LYS A 29 26.23 -16.95 12.60
C LYS A 29 24.96 -16.49 11.89
N ALA A 30 24.72 -16.96 10.67
CA ALA A 30 23.51 -16.62 9.93
C ALA A 30 22.25 -17.29 10.49
N GLU A 31 22.41 -18.44 11.14
CA GLU A 31 21.35 -19.21 11.81
C GLU A 31 21.16 -18.83 13.29
N GLN A 32 22.08 -18.06 13.87
CA GLN A 32 21.94 -17.57 15.24
C GLN A 32 20.81 -16.55 15.36
N ALA A 33 20.16 -16.55 16.52
CA ALA A 33 19.14 -15.58 16.86
C ALA A 33 19.67 -14.15 16.74
N GLY A 34 18.85 -13.27 16.16
CA GLY A 34 19.16 -11.86 16.01
C GLY A 34 19.31 -11.14 17.35
N PRO A 35 20.02 -9.99 17.38
CA PRO A 35 20.25 -9.22 18.60
C PRO A 35 19.01 -8.48 19.12
N HIS A 36 17.98 -8.30 18.30
CA HIS A 36 16.77 -7.56 18.68
C HIS A 36 15.80 -8.42 19.49
N LEU A 37 15.39 -7.91 20.66
CA LEU A 37 14.52 -8.62 21.60
C LEU A 37 13.04 -8.26 21.47
N VAL A 38 12.71 -7.33 20.57
CA VAL A 38 11.35 -6.86 20.29
C VAL A 38 11.12 -6.80 18.79
N ASN A 39 9.86 -6.94 18.37
CA ASN A 39 9.50 -6.74 16.98
C ASN A 39 9.89 -5.33 16.54
N THR A 40 10.65 -5.24 15.46
CA THR A 40 11.22 -3.99 14.98
C THR A 40 10.75 -3.72 13.56
N ARG A 41 10.17 -2.54 13.34
CA ARG A 41 9.73 -2.10 12.01
C ARG A 41 10.87 -1.44 11.26
N VAL A 42 11.19 -1.99 10.09
CA VAL A 42 12.30 -1.55 9.24
C VAL A 42 11.74 -1.04 7.92
N HIS A 43 12.18 0.15 7.52
CA HIS A 43 11.85 0.72 6.22
C HIS A 43 13.04 0.53 5.25
N ILE A 44 12.80 -0.18 4.15
CA ILE A 44 13.75 -0.33 3.06
C ILE A 44 13.24 0.45 1.85
N LYS A 45 13.99 1.49 1.45
CA LYS A 45 13.62 2.34 0.31
C LYS A 45 13.71 1.56 -1.01
N ALA A 46 12.78 1.81 -1.93
CA ALA A 46 12.84 1.31 -3.30
C ALA A 46 14.18 1.65 -3.98
N GLY A 47 14.77 0.66 -4.66
CA GLY A 47 16.08 0.78 -5.29
C GLY A 47 17.28 0.66 -4.34
N SER A 48 17.06 0.34 -3.06
CA SER A 48 18.15 0.08 -2.12
C SER A 48 18.94 -1.17 -2.52
N GLY A 49 20.25 -1.01 -2.75
CA GLY A 49 21.14 -2.16 -2.92
C GLY A 49 21.47 -2.87 -1.59
N LEU A 50 22.01 -4.08 -1.67
CA LEU A 50 22.34 -4.93 -0.51
C LEU A 50 23.08 -4.20 0.63
N LYS A 51 24.06 -3.35 0.29
CA LYS A 51 24.83 -2.59 1.28
C LYS A 51 23.96 -1.60 2.07
N SER A 52 23.03 -0.94 1.38
CA SER A 52 22.10 0.00 2.00
C SER A 52 21.13 -0.74 2.92
N ILE A 53 20.57 -1.85 2.45
CA ILE A 53 19.68 -2.72 3.24
C ILE A 53 20.39 -3.17 4.52
N ALA A 54 21.60 -3.72 4.39
CA ALA A 54 22.38 -4.19 5.52
C ALA A 54 22.71 -3.05 6.51
N ALA A 55 23.02 -1.86 6.01
CA ALA A 55 23.28 -0.70 6.86
C ALA A 55 22.04 -0.26 7.65
N VAL A 56 20.86 -0.26 7.01
CA VAL A 56 19.58 0.06 7.67
C VAL A 56 19.23 -0.98 8.73
N LEU A 57 19.36 -2.27 8.42
CA LEU A 57 19.11 -3.34 9.39
C LEU A 57 20.05 -3.25 10.59
N GLN A 58 21.32 -2.90 10.36
CA GLN A 58 22.29 -2.75 11.44
C GLN A 58 22.02 -1.50 12.28
N SER A 59 21.69 -0.36 11.65
CA SER A 59 21.43 0.89 12.38
C SER A 59 20.19 0.81 13.26
N GLN A 60 19.22 -0.01 12.88
CA GLN A 60 18.02 -0.30 13.67
C GLN A 60 18.21 -1.46 14.66
N GLY A 61 19.42 -2.01 14.76
CA GLY A 61 19.74 -3.06 15.73
C GLY A 61 19.11 -4.42 15.42
N VAL A 62 18.61 -4.63 14.19
CA VAL A 62 18.02 -5.91 13.75
C VAL A 62 19.10 -6.93 13.40
N ILE A 63 20.27 -6.48 12.97
CA ILE A 63 21.44 -7.33 12.74
C ILE A 63 22.68 -6.75 13.43
N SER A 64 23.58 -7.63 13.88
CA SER A 64 24.81 -7.21 14.55
C SER A 64 25.89 -6.70 13.58
N ASN A 65 25.88 -7.18 12.32
CA ASN A 65 26.96 -6.87 11.37
C ASN A 65 26.48 -6.89 9.90
N ALA A 66 26.48 -5.71 9.27
CA ALA A 66 26.07 -5.53 7.88
C ALA A 66 26.96 -6.27 6.87
N THR A 67 28.25 -6.43 7.15
CA THR A 67 29.18 -7.15 6.27
C THR A 67 28.90 -8.64 6.26
N GLN A 68 28.60 -9.23 7.42
CA GLN A 68 28.25 -10.66 7.51
C GLN A 68 26.92 -10.94 6.79
N PHE A 69 25.91 -10.10 7.01
CA PHE A 69 24.64 -10.17 6.29
C PHE A 69 24.85 -10.07 4.78
N GLY A 70 25.59 -9.07 4.31
CA GLY A 70 25.84 -8.87 2.89
C GLY A 70 26.66 -10.00 2.25
N LEU A 71 27.65 -10.55 2.96
CA LEU A 71 28.44 -11.68 2.48
C LEU A 71 27.56 -12.93 2.37
N TRP A 72 26.77 -13.22 3.39
CA TRP A 72 25.89 -14.38 3.41
C TRP A 72 24.81 -14.31 2.33
N ALA A 73 24.15 -13.16 2.17
CA ALA A 73 23.16 -12.94 1.11
C ALA A 73 23.73 -13.11 -0.31
N ARG A 74 25.02 -12.81 -0.51
CA ARG A 74 25.72 -13.06 -1.77
C ARG A 74 26.02 -14.54 -1.97
N LEU A 75 26.50 -15.22 -0.93
CA LEU A 75 26.81 -16.65 -0.96
C LEU A 75 25.57 -17.51 -1.21
N THR A 76 24.41 -17.13 -0.64
CA THR A 76 23.13 -17.81 -0.87
C THR A 76 22.42 -17.37 -2.15
N GLY A 77 22.92 -16.35 -2.84
CA GLY A 77 22.32 -15.79 -4.05
C GLY A 77 21.06 -14.96 -3.82
N GLN A 78 20.62 -14.75 -2.58
CA GLN A 78 19.39 -14.02 -2.23
C GLN A 78 19.49 -12.51 -2.40
N HIS A 79 20.72 -11.96 -2.43
CA HIS A 79 20.97 -10.52 -2.52
C HIS A 79 20.28 -9.77 -3.69
N THR A 80 19.91 -10.46 -4.78
CA THR A 80 19.23 -9.86 -5.94
C THR A 80 17.70 -9.88 -5.84
N LYS A 81 17.15 -10.63 -4.88
CA LYS A 81 15.70 -10.84 -4.74
C LYS A 81 15.08 -10.11 -3.55
N LEU A 82 15.91 -9.40 -2.78
CA LEU A 82 15.45 -8.66 -1.60
C LEU A 82 14.49 -7.54 -2.03
N GLN A 83 13.29 -7.57 -1.48
CA GLN A 83 12.25 -6.58 -1.77
C GLN A 83 12.42 -5.32 -0.92
N ALA A 84 11.96 -4.20 -1.45
CA ALA A 84 11.81 -2.95 -0.72
C ALA A 84 10.43 -2.89 -0.05
N GLY A 85 10.31 -2.06 1.00
CA GLY A 85 9.06 -1.88 1.73
C GLY A 85 9.26 -1.66 3.22
N GLU A 86 8.15 -1.56 3.95
CA GLU A 86 8.10 -1.60 5.41
C GLU A 86 7.95 -3.05 5.87
N PHE A 87 8.82 -3.51 6.74
CA PHE A 87 8.87 -4.89 7.23
C PHE A 87 8.79 -4.90 8.75
N GLU A 88 8.01 -5.82 9.32
CA GLU A 88 8.03 -6.09 10.75
C GLU A 88 8.90 -7.32 11.01
N ILE A 89 10.10 -7.10 11.54
CA ILE A 89 11.03 -8.19 11.84
C ILE A 89 10.77 -8.68 13.27
N LEU A 90 10.37 -9.95 13.40
CA LEU A 90 10.08 -10.60 14.68
C LEU A 90 11.32 -10.67 15.58
N ALA A 91 11.14 -10.49 16.88
CA ALA A 91 12.22 -10.60 17.87
C ALA A 91 13.06 -11.89 17.70
N GLY A 92 14.38 -11.74 17.73
CA GLY A 92 15.33 -12.85 17.62
C GLY A 92 15.44 -13.48 16.23
N ALA A 93 14.80 -12.92 15.19
CA ALA A 93 14.92 -13.42 13.82
C ALA A 93 16.39 -13.50 13.37
N SER A 94 16.79 -14.65 12.83
CA SER A 94 18.14 -14.87 12.32
C SER A 94 18.37 -14.15 10.99
N ILE A 95 19.63 -14.08 10.54
CA ILE A 95 19.93 -13.52 9.20
C ILE A 95 19.21 -14.32 8.10
N ASN A 96 19.11 -15.65 8.24
CA ASN A 96 18.36 -16.49 7.31
C ASN A 96 16.87 -16.15 7.28
N ASP A 97 16.27 -15.96 8.45
CA ASP A 97 14.85 -15.60 8.55
C ASP A 97 14.60 -14.24 7.91
N ILE A 98 15.46 -13.26 8.21
CA ILE A 98 15.37 -11.91 7.64
C ILE A 98 15.53 -11.96 6.12
N LEU A 99 16.53 -12.69 5.58
CA LEU A 99 16.72 -12.81 4.13
C LEU A 99 15.52 -13.47 3.46
N THR A 100 14.97 -14.53 4.06
CA THR A 100 13.79 -15.21 3.55
C THR A 100 12.57 -14.30 3.57
N PHE A 101 12.37 -13.55 4.65
CA PHE A 101 11.27 -12.61 4.81
C PHE A 101 11.34 -11.47 3.79
N LEU A 102 12.52 -10.88 3.62
CA LEU A 102 12.78 -9.85 2.61
C LEU A 102 12.68 -10.38 1.17
N GLU A 103 13.05 -11.64 0.91
CA GLU A 103 12.90 -12.29 -0.40
C GLU A 103 11.41 -12.52 -0.74
N ARG A 104 10.59 -12.90 0.24
CA ARG A 104 9.15 -13.10 0.05
C ARG A 104 8.38 -11.80 -0.13
N GLY A 105 8.92 -10.68 0.36
CA GLY A 105 8.25 -9.38 0.25
C GLY A 105 6.99 -9.27 1.12
N GLU A 106 6.97 -9.97 2.27
CA GLU A 106 5.89 -9.90 3.26
C GLU A 106 5.92 -8.54 3.99
N THR A 107 5.56 -7.48 3.28
CA THR A 107 5.56 -6.11 3.79
C THR A 107 4.34 -5.84 4.69
N VAL A 108 4.50 -4.87 5.59
CA VAL A 108 3.40 -4.33 6.40
C VAL A 108 2.40 -3.65 5.47
N VAL A 109 1.20 -4.20 5.43
CA VAL A 109 0.08 -3.63 4.66
C VAL A 109 -0.66 -2.62 5.54
N ARG A 110 -0.71 -1.38 5.07
CA ARG A 110 -1.45 -0.28 5.71
C ARG A 110 -2.84 -0.18 5.10
N LYS A 111 -3.77 0.41 5.86
CA LYS A 111 -5.17 0.57 5.46
C LYS A 111 -5.54 2.04 5.52
N LEU A 112 -6.20 2.52 4.48
CA LEU A 112 -6.85 3.82 4.43
C LEU A 112 -8.34 3.60 4.16
N THR A 113 -9.19 3.89 5.13
CA THR A 113 -10.64 3.80 5.00
C THR A 113 -11.22 5.16 4.65
N LEU A 114 -11.91 5.23 3.52
CA LEU A 114 -12.60 6.40 3.04
C LEU A 114 -14.11 6.12 3.13
N ALA A 115 -14.83 6.95 3.87
CA ALA A 115 -16.25 6.76 4.10
C ALA A 115 -17.09 7.21 2.89
N GLU A 116 -18.26 6.58 2.72
CA GLU A 116 -19.28 7.05 1.78
C GLU A 116 -19.69 8.50 2.09
N GLY A 117 -20.09 9.23 1.05
CA GLY A 117 -20.50 10.62 1.16
C GLY A 117 -19.35 11.64 1.27
N LEU A 118 -18.08 11.23 1.34
CA LEU A 118 -16.97 12.18 1.23
C LEU A 118 -16.90 12.80 -0.17
N THR A 119 -16.48 14.06 -0.25
CA THR A 119 -16.12 14.68 -1.54
C THR A 119 -14.74 14.23 -2.00
N VAL A 120 -14.42 14.44 -3.27
CA VAL A 120 -13.08 14.19 -3.81
C VAL A 120 -12.03 15.00 -3.06
N THR A 121 -12.34 16.26 -2.72
CA THR A 121 -11.43 17.13 -1.97
C THR A 121 -11.12 16.54 -0.59
N GLU A 122 -12.15 16.11 0.15
CA GLU A 122 -11.98 15.50 1.47
C GLU A 122 -11.16 14.20 1.40
N MET A 123 -11.44 13.34 0.41
CA MET A 123 -10.67 12.12 0.18
C MET A 123 -9.21 12.42 -0.16
N LEU A 124 -8.93 13.44 -0.99
CA LEU A 124 -7.57 13.82 -1.34
C LEU A 124 -6.78 14.36 -0.15
N ILE A 125 -7.43 15.08 0.79
CA ILE A 125 -6.80 15.50 2.05
C ILE A 125 -6.42 14.27 2.88
N MET A 126 -7.35 13.31 3.04
CA MET A 126 -7.06 12.06 3.78
C MET A 126 -5.93 11.25 3.12
N ILE A 127 -5.87 11.18 1.80
CA ILE A 127 -4.79 10.52 1.04
C ILE A 127 -3.46 11.30 1.18
N GLN A 128 -3.52 12.63 1.23
CA GLN A 128 -2.36 13.47 1.44
C GLN A 128 -1.74 13.22 2.82
N ASP A 129 -2.58 13.09 3.85
CA ASP A 129 -2.18 12.89 5.25
C ASP A 129 -1.86 11.43 5.59
N ALA A 130 -2.20 10.47 4.73
CA ALA A 130 -1.90 9.07 4.92
C ALA A 130 -0.38 8.79 4.97
N GLU A 131 0.07 8.27 6.11
CA GLU A 131 1.48 7.97 6.36
C GLU A 131 1.99 6.89 5.40
N GLY A 132 3.20 7.08 4.86
CA GLY A 132 3.88 6.12 3.99
C GLY A 132 3.55 6.28 2.51
N LEU A 133 2.47 6.97 2.14
CA LEU A 133 2.21 7.32 0.74
C LEU A 133 3.15 8.45 0.27
N THR A 134 3.57 8.35 -0.99
CA THR A 134 4.52 9.28 -1.60
C THR A 134 3.98 9.92 -2.88
N GLY A 135 4.66 10.95 -3.36
CA GLY A 135 4.24 11.69 -4.55
C GLY A 135 3.04 12.61 -4.31
N ARG A 136 2.67 13.35 -5.36
CA ARG A 136 1.50 14.22 -5.43
C ARG A 136 0.50 13.63 -6.41
N VAL A 137 -0.77 13.93 -6.20
CA VAL A 137 -1.83 13.66 -7.17
C VAL A 137 -1.85 14.83 -8.16
N SER A 138 -1.68 14.54 -9.45
CA SER A 138 -1.57 15.54 -10.51
C SER A 138 -2.90 15.76 -11.21
N ASN A 139 -3.66 14.69 -11.42
CA ASN A 139 -4.97 14.74 -12.04
C ASN A 139 -6.04 14.51 -10.96
N ILE A 140 -6.73 15.58 -10.61
CA ILE A 140 -7.85 15.53 -9.65
C ILE A 140 -9.08 15.01 -10.39
N PRO A 141 -9.68 13.87 -9.99
CA PRO A 141 -10.91 13.36 -10.59
C PRO A 141 -12.11 14.28 -10.32
N ASP A 142 -13.15 14.17 -11.14
CA ASP A 142 -14.42 14.84 -10.86
C ASP A 142 -15.09 14.29 -9.60
N ASP A 143 -15.90 15.12 -8.92
CA ASP A 143 -16.60 14.71 -7.71
C ASP A 143 -17.48 13.47 -7.93
N GLY A 144 -17.40 12.53 -7.00
CA GLY A 144 -18.07 11.23 -7.11
C GLY A 144 -17.36 10.21 -8.00
N MET A 145 -16.22 10.53 -8.63
CA MET A 145 -15.45 9.56 -9.45
C MET A 145 -14.41 8.76 -8.67
N MET A 146 -14.43 8.82 -7.34
CA MET A 146 -13.57 8.01 -6.47
C MET A 146 -14.44 7.12 -5.60
N LEU A 147 -14.24 5.80 -5.69
CA LEU A 147 -15.01 4.84 -4.92
C LEU A 147 -14.60 4.91 -3.43
N PRO A 148 -15.53 5.11 -2.48
CA PRO A 148 -15.20 5.10 -1.06
C PRO A 148 -15.15 3.67 -0.52
N GLU A 149 -13.96 3.21 -0.14
CA GLU A 149 -13.72 1.88 0.43
C GLU A 149 -12.54 1.89 1.41
N THR A 150 -12.19 0.71 1.93
CA THR A 150 -10.90 0.49 2.62
C THR A 150 -9.84 0.05 1.62
N TYR A 151 -8.91 0.95 1.33
CA TYR A 151 -7.79 0.68 0.44
C TYR A 151 -6.57 0.21 1.21
N HIS A 152 -5.94 -0.82 0.65
CA HIS A 152 -4.67 -1.34 1.15
C HIS A 152 -3.53 -0.76 0.34
N TYR A 153 -2.45 -0.39 1.03
CA TYR A 153 -1.24 0.17 0.44
C TYR A 153 -0.01 -0.17 1.28
N SER A 154 1.16 -0.13 0.66
CA SER A 154 2.45 -0.34 1.30
C SER A 154 3.22 0.97 1.42
N TRP A 155 4.20 1.00 2.32
CA TRP A 155 5.06 2.17 2.44
C TRP A 155 5.83 2.42 1.15
N GLY A 156 5.73 3.63 0.62
CA GLY A 156 6.39 4.05 -0.60
C GLY A 156 5.47 4.10 -1.81
N ASP A 157 4.28 3.50 -1.72
CA ASP A 157 3.27 3.53 -2.79
C ASP A 157 2.93 4.98 -3.15
N LYS A 158 2.63 5.21 -4.44
CA LYS A 158 2.30 6.55 -4.92
C LYS A 158 0.84 6.88 -4.67
N ARG A 159 0.57 8.10 -4.20
CA ARG A 159 -0.80 8.64 -4.07
C ARG A 159 -1.58 8.56 -5.39
N GLU A 160 -0.94 8.90 -6.50
CA GLU A 160 -1.53 8.83 -7.84
C GLU A 160 -2.00 7.42 -8.22
N GLU A 161 -1.23 6.39 -7.85
CA GLU A 161 -1.57 4.99 -8.15
C GLU A 161 -2.75 4.53 -7.29
N LEU A 162 -2.83 4.96 -6.03
CA LEU A 162 -4.00 4.73 -5.18
C LEU A 162 -5.24 5.41 -5.77
N VAL A 163 -5.17 6.69 -6.11
CA VAL A 163 -6.30 7.44 -6.73
C VAL A 163 -6.74 6.77 -8.03
N SER A 164 -5.81 6.35 -8.88
CA SER A 164 -6.14 5.66 -10.13
C SER A 164 -6.92 4.37 -9.89
N ARG A 165 -6.57 3.59 -8.85
CA ARG A 165 -7.34 2.39 -8.46
C ARG A 165 -8.76 2.75 -8.00
N MET A 166 -8.90 3.83 -7.24
CA MET A 166 -10.21 4.30 -6.76
C MET A 166 -11.12 4.72 -7.93
N VAL A 167 -10.55 5.42 -8.91
CA VAL A 167 -11.27 5.88 -10.12
C VAL A 167 -11.68 4.71 -10.99
N ASN A 168 -10.78 3.75 -11.20
CA ASN A 168 -11.11 2.54 -11.98
C ASN A 168 -12.20 1.73 -11.29
N ALA A 169 -12.10 1.52 -9.97
CA ALA A 169 -13.11 0.80 -9.21
C ALA A 169 -14.48 1.50 -9.27
N MET A 170 -14.52 2.83 -9.21
CA MET A 170 -15.75 3.59 -9.35
C MET A 170 -16.35 3.46 -10.75
N SER A 171 -15.50 3.55 -11.78
CA SER A 171 -15.91 3.41 -13.18
C SER A 171 -16.52 2.03 -13.43
N ASP A 172 -15.87 0.97 -12.94
CA ASP A 172 -16.36 -0.40 -13.05
C ASP A 172 -17.71 -0.58 -12.34
N LEU A 173 -17.85 -0.01 -11.13
CA LEU A 173 -19.10 -0.05 -10.37
C LEU A 173 -20.23 0.67 -11.11
N ILE A 174 -19.98 1.87 -11.64
CA ILE A 174 -20.99 2.64 -12.39
C ILE A 174 -21.43 1.86 -13.62
N VAL A 175 -20.50 1.25 -14.37
CA VAL A 175 -20.81 0.44 -15.54
C VAL A 175 -21.69 -0.75 -15.16
N ASP A 176 -21.34 -1.50 -14.11
CA ASP A 176 -22.11 -2.64 -13.63
C ASP A 176 -23.52 -2.22 -13.19
N GLN A 177 -23.64 -1.20 -12.35
CA GLN A 177 -24.94 -0.71 -11.85
C GLN A 177 -25.80 -0.14 -12.99
N TRP A 178 -25.18 0.52 -13.96
CA TRP A 178 -25.88 1.02 -15.13
C TRP A 178 -26.41 -0.13 -16.00
N GLN A 179 -25.64 -1.18 -16.24
CA GLN A 179 -26.10 -2.33 -17.02
C GLN A 179 -27.24 -3.08 -16.32
N ASN A 180 -27.19 -3.15 -14.98
CA ASN A 180 -28.19 -3.81 -14.14
C ASN A 180 -29.39 -2.93 -13.78
N ARG A 181 -29.50 -1.71 -14.34
CA ARG A 181 -30.59 -0.78 -14.04
C ARG A 181 -31.97 -1.31 -14.49
N PRO A 182 -33.07 -0.87 -13.87
CA PRO A 182 -34.43 -1.24 -14.29
C PRO A 182 -34.71 -0.91 -15.77
N LYS A 183 -35.49 -1.73 -16.48
CA LYS A 183 -35.78 -1.52 -17.92
C LYS A 183 -36.44 -0.17 -18.25
N ASN A 184 -37.27 0.34 -17.33
CA ASN A 184 -37.96 1.62 -17.47
C ASN A 184 -37.29 2.71 -16.60
N PHE A 185 -35.96 2.78 -16.62
CA PHE A 185 -35.22 3.77 -15.86
C PHE A 185 -35.39 5.16 -16.47
N ILE A 186 -35.72 6.15 -15.64
CA ILE A 186 -35.97 7.53 -16.07
C ILE A 186 -34.69 8.32 -16.36
N LEU A 187 -33.58 7.94 -15.73
CA LEU A 187 -32.30 8.60 -15.98
C LEU A 187 -31.72 8.13 -17.30
N GLU A 188 -31.14 9.07 -18.06
CA GLU A 188 -30.68 8.86 -19.42
C GLU A 188 -29.21 8.44 -19.48
N THR A 189 -28.42 8.83 -18.48
CA THR A 189 -26.97 8.58 -18.46
C THR A 189 -26.45 8.06 -17.11
N PRO A 190 -25.33 7.31 -17.08
CA PRO A 190 -24.69 6.87 -15.84
C PRO A 190 -24.29 8.03 -14.91
N GLU A 191 -23.93 9.18 -15.47
CA GLU A 191 -23.57 10.37 -14.70
C GLU A 191 -24.77 10.93 -13.94
N GLN A 192 -25.98 10.88 -14.52
CA GLN A 192 -27.21 11.24 -13.83
C GLN A 192 -27.52 10.26 -12.69
N LEU A 193 -27.25 8.97 -12.87
CA LEU A 193 -27.38 7.96 -11.82
C LEU A 193 -26.43 8.26 -10.66
N LEU A 194 -25.14 8.50 -10.94
CA LEU A 194 -24.16 8.85 -9.92
C LEU A 194 -24.54 10.14 -9.19
N THR A 195 -24.99 11.16 -9.92
CA THR A 195 -25.44 12.44 -9.34
C THR A 195 -26.64 12.23 -8.40
N LEU A 196 -27.62 11.42 -8.81
CA LEU A 196 -28.75 11.13 -7.93
C LEU A 196 -28.31 10.33 -6.70
N ALA A 197 -27.42 9.37 -6.88
CA ALA A 197 -26.88 8.57 -5.78
C ALA A 197 -26.16 9.44 -4.74
N SER A 198 -25.35 10.42 -5.17
CA SER A 198 -24.67 11.34 -4.26
C SER A 198 -25.65 12.22 -3.46
N ILE A 199 -26.74 12.66 -4.08
CA ILE A 199 -27.81 13.41 -3.40
C ILE A 199 -28.49 12.52 -2.35
N VAL A 200 -28.87 11.30 -2.72
CA VAL A 200 -29.52 10.34 -1.79
C VAL A 200 -28.61 10.04 -0.60
N GLU A 201 -27.31 9.84 -0.83
CA GLU A 201 -26.34 9.57 0.21
C GLU A 201 -26.20 10.72 1.22
N LYS A 202 -26.26 11.97 0.74
CA LYS A 202 -26.19 13.14 1.61
C LYS A 202 -27.49 13.47 2.33
N GLU A 203 -28.63 13.01 1.81
CA GLU A 203 -29.95 13.29 2.37
C GLU A 203 -30.25 12.42 3.60
N THR A 204 -29.73 11.19 3.65
CA THR A 204 -29.88 10.30 4.81
C THR A 204 -28.65 9.43 5.03
N GLY A 205 -28.17 9.39 6.28
CA GLY A 205 -27.15 8.43 6.71
C GLY A 205 -27.70 7.05 7.06
N ILE A 206 -29.03 6.85 6.97
CA ILE A 206 -29.69 5.60 7.35
C ILE A 206 -29.90 4.75 6.09
N ALA A 207 -29.15 3.65 5.98
CA ALA A 207 -29.16 2.78 4.80
C ALA A 207 -30.56 2.27 4.42
N SER A 208 -31.43 1.98 5.39
CA SER A 208 -32.80 1.50 5.15
C SER A 208 -33.73 2.56 4.56
N GLU A 209 -33.41 3.85 4.69
CA GLU A 209 -34.23 4.96 4.16
C GLU A 209 -33.85 5.32 2.72
N ARG A 210 -32.62 5.03 2.29
CA ARG A 210 -32.09 5.38 0.96
C ARG A 210 -33.03 4.99 -0.20
N PRO A 211 -33.67 3.80 -0.25
CA PRO A 211 -34.60 3.46 -1.33
C PRO A 211 -35.84 4.37 -1.36
N GLN A 212 -36.36 4.77 -0.21
CA GLN A 212 -37.53 5.64 -0.11
C GLN A 212 -37.18 7.08 -0.51
N VAL A 213 -36.03 7.58 -0.07
CA VAL A 213 -35.50 8.89 -0.47
C VAL A 213 -35.26 8.93 -1.98
N ALA A 214 -34.61 7.91 -2.55
CA ALA A 214 -34.42 7.78 -3.99
C ALA A 214 -35.74 7.78 -4.76
N ALA A 215 -36.76 7.06 -4.26
CA ALA A 215 -38.09 7.05 -4.87
C ALA A 215 -38.74 8.44 -4.88
N VAL A 216 -38.59 9.24 -3.82
CA VAL A 216 -39.11 10.62 -3.78
C VAL A 216 -38.46 11.47 -4.87
N PHE A 217 -37.13 11.45 -4.99
CA PHE A 217 -36.44 12.23 -6.01
C PHE A 217 -36.77 11.79 -7.44
N LEU A 218 -36.81 10.47 -7.71
CA LEU A 218 -37.23 9.95 -9.01
C LEU A 218 -38.65 10.36 -9.38
N ASN A 219 -39.58 10.35 -8.41
CA ASN A 219 -40.95 10.81 -8.62
C ASN A 219 -41.05 12.31 -8.91
N ARG A 220 -40.18 13.13 -8.29
CA ARG A 220 -40.07 14.57 -8.58
C ARG A 220 -39.57 14.80 -10.01
N LEU A 221 -38.50 14.12 -10.41
CA LEU A 221 -37.94 14.20 -11.76
C LEU A 221 -38.98 13.83 -12.82
N LYS A 222 -39.73 12.74 -12.61
CA LYS A 222 -40.80 12.30 -13.53
C LYS A 222 -41.90 13.34 -13.74
N LYS A 223 -42.14 14.20 -12.75
CA LYS A 223 -43.15 15.27 -12.80
C LYS A 223 -42.55 16.62 -13.24
N GLY A 224 -41.26 16.68 -13.58
CA GLY A 224 -40.57 17.93 -13.90
C GLY A 224 -40.45 18.90 -12.71
N MET A 225 -40.51 18.39 -11.48
CA MET A 225 -40.42 19.20 -10.27
C MET A 225 -38.96 19.36 -9.83
N ARG A 226 -38.62 20.50 -9.22
CA ARG A 226 -37.31 20.73 -8.59
C ARG A 226 -37.08 19.71 -7.46
N LEU A 227 -35.84 19.24 -7.32
CA LEU A 227 -35.46 18.29 -6.25
C LEU A 227 -35.55 18.92 -4.86
N GLN A 228 -35.11 20.19 -4.73
CA GLN A 228 -35.08 20.94 -3.47
C GLN A 228 -34.34 20.19 -2.35
N SER A 229 -33.11 19.75 -2.64
CA SER A 229 -32.26 19.03 -1.68
C SER A 229 -31.20 19.99 -1.13
N ASP A 230 -31.20 20.18 0.19
CA ASP A 230 -30.26 21.05 0.90
C ASP A 230 -28.78 20.69 0.65
N PRO A 231 -28.38 19.40 0.61
CA PRO A 231 -27.04 18.99 0.21
C PRO A 231 -26.54 19.62 -1.10
N THR A 232 -27.41 19.79 -2.10
CA THR A 232 -27.01 20.38 -3.39
C THR A 232 -26.68 21.87 -3.26
N VAL A 233 -27.36 22.58 -2.36
CA VAL A 233 -27.10 24.00 -2.06
C VAL A 233 -25.78 24.15 -1.31
N VAL A 234 -25.54 23.30 -0.30
CA VAL A 234 -24.27 23.28 0.44
C VAL A 234 -23.10 22.98 -0.51
N PHE A 235 -23.24 22.00 -1.39
CA PHE A 235 -22.22 21.69 -2.39
C PHE A 235 -21.96 22.86 -3.33
N ALA A 236 -23.01 23.54 -3.82
CA ALA A 236 -22.85 24.70 -4.70
C ALA A 236 -22.14 25.88 -4.03
N ILE A 237 -22.35 26.10 -2.72
CA ILE A 237 -21.70 27.18 -1.96
C ILE A 237 -20.23 26.83 -1.63
N THR A 238 -19.96 25.57 -1.28
CA THR A 238 -18.62 25.12 -0.83
C THR A 238 -17.74 24.62 -1.97
N MET A 239 -18.30 24.41 -3.17
CA MET A 239 -17.63 23.78 -4.30
C MET A 239 -16.96 22.44 -3.93
N GLY A 240 -17.62 21.66 -3.06
CA GLY A 240 -17.11 20.37 -2.61
C GLY A 240 -15.93 20.43 -1.64
N GLN A 241 -15.51 21.61 -1.17
CA GLN A 241 -14.40 21.76 -0.23
C GLN A 241 -14.78 21.49 1.24
N GLY A 242 -16.06 21.19 1.50
CA GLY A 242 -16.58 21.00 2.86
C GLY A 242 -16.82 22.33 3.59
N LEU A 243 -17.71 22.32 4.58
CA LEU A 243 -18.05 23.52 5.37
C LEU A 243 -16.91 23.97 6.32
N TRP A 244 -15.93 23.11 6.56
CA TRP A 244 -14.89 23.29 7.59
C TRP A 244 -13.50 23.63 7.03
N ALA A 245 -13.32 23.69 5.71
CA ALA A 245 -12.01 23.92 5.09
C ALA A 245 -11.52 25.38 5.12
N GLY A 246 -12.17 26.25 5.91
CA GLY A 246 -11.91 27.69 5.90
C GLY A 246 -12.28 28.46 7.17
N LEU A 247 -12.31 27.82 8.34
CA LEU A 247 -12.39 28.48 9.66
C LEU A 247 -11.26 28.01 10.57
#